data_AF-B8AHJ8-F1
#
_entry.id   AF-B8AHJ8-F1
#
_cell.length_a   1.000
_cell.length_b   1.000
_cell.length_c   1.000
_cell.angle_alpha   90.00
_cell.angle_beta   90.00
_cell.angle_gamma   90.00
#
_symmetry.space_group_name_H-M   'P 1'
#
loop_
_entity.id
_entity.type
_entity.pdbx_description
1 polymer ?
#
loop_
_entity_poly.entity_id
_entity_poly.type
_entity_poly.pdbx_seq_one_letter_code
_entity_poly.pdbx_strand_id
1 'polypeptide(L)'
;MIVWENFCSREDTIFCGVFDGHGPNGHLVAKRVRDLLPIKLGADLGMDEGRQTSTSNIKSNGDETGSPGNMGRDAEQNGEYPEIFTALRTSFLRAFNVMDRDLKLHKSIDCFFSGTTAVAVLKQGQNLIIGNLGDSRAILGTRDKDNQLMAVQLTVDLKPNIPSEAQRIRQRRGRIFALPEEPEVARVWLPKYNSPGLAMARAFGDFCLKDYGLISMPEVSYHCVTEKDEFVVLATDGVWDVLSNTEVVSIVNRATSRASAARLLVESAHHAWRARFPTSKIDDCAVVCLFLDTDELSETSSSMARDMTNAVEVSSGQHSNTIQLSTGVSSDVVTAVLTDGDDLSAVDAVAKLVTLTDLPNNASGATQSITTK
;
A
#
# COMPACT_ATOMS: atom_id res chain seq x y z
N MET A 1 8.52 -1.54 1.36
CA MET A 1 7.39 -2.35 0.85
C MET A 1 7.10 -3.55 1.75
N ILE A 2 5.90 -4.13 1.65
CA ILE A 2 5.47 -5.39 2.29
C ILE A 2 4.45 -6.12 1.41
N VAL A 3 4.44 -7.44 1.48
CA VAL A 3 3.40 -8.33 0.97
C VAL A 3 3.06 -9.34 2.05
N TRP A 4 1.78 -9.57 2.29
CA TRP A 4 1.27 -10.48 3.30
C TRP A 4 0.07 -11.25 2.72
N GLU A 5 0.29 -12.52 2.39
CA GLU A 5 -0.73 -13.48 1.97
C GLU A 5 -1.49 -14.06 3.16
N ASN A 6 -2.75 -14.45 2.94
CA ASN A 6 -3.65 -14.93 3.99
C ASN A 6 -3.71 -13.93 5.16
N PHE A 7 -3.82 -12.65 4.81
CA PHE A 7 -3.85 -11.54 5.76
C PHE A 7 -4.96 -11.74 6.80
N CYS A 8 -4.60 -11.55 8.08
CA CYS A 8 -5.50 -11.84 9.22
C CYS A 8 -6.04 -13.28 9.26
N SER A 9 -5.26 -14.26 8.77
CA SER A 9 -5.64 -15.67 8.71
C SER A 9 -6.90 -15.94 7.89
N ARG A 10 -7.22 -15.04 6.94
CA ARG A 10 -8.31 -15.22 5.98
C ARG A 10 -7.74 -15.70 4.65
N GLU A 11 -8.16 -16.88 4.22
CA GLU A 11 -7.85 -17.40 2.89
C GLU A 11 -8.31 -16.42 1.80
N ASP A 12 -7.61 -16.38 0.67
CA ASP A 12 -7.89 -15.46 -0.45
C ASP A 12 -7.86 -13.97 -0.07
N THR A 13 -6.98 -13.62 0.87
CA THR A 13 -6.64 -12.22 1.15
C THR A 13 -5.16 -11.94 0.97
N ILE A 14 -4.87 -10.80 0.34
CA ILE A 14 -3.50 -10.31 0.15
C ILE A 14 -3.47 -8.85 0.58
N PHE A 15 -2.59 -8.53 1.52
CA PHE A 15 -2.24 -7.16 1.85
C PHE A 15 -0.88 -6.83 1.24
N CYS A 16 -0.77 -5.73 0.50
CA CYS A 16 0.52 -5.22 0.09
C CYS A 16 0.61 -3.70 0.27
N GLY A 17 1.81 -3.19 0.43
CA GLY A 17 2.01 -1.75 0.59
C GLY A 17 3.43 -1.29 0.31
N VAL A 18 3.53 -0.04 -0.15
CA VAL A 18 4.79 0.68 -0.39
C VAL A 18 4.80 1.94 0.47
N PHE A 19 5.97 2.22 1.04
CA PHE A 19 6.18 3.29 2.02
C PHE A 19 7.49 3.97 1.66
N ASP A 20 7.42 5.25 1.33
CA ASP A 20 8.55 6.10 1.01
C ASP A 20 8.94 6.91 2.24
N GLY A 21 10.17 6.80 2.72
CA GLY A 21 10.58 7.39 3.98
C GLY A 21 11.46 8.61 3.77
N HIS A 22 11.08 9.75 4.34
CA HIS A 22 11.82 11.01 4.17
C HIS A 22 12.17 11.69 5.50
N GLY A 23 13.12 12.62 5.45
CA GLY A 23 13.70 13.26 6.62
C GLY A 23 14.77 12.40 7.32
N PRO A 24 15.39 12.90 8.39
CA PRO A 24 16.57 12.28 9.00
C PRO A 24 16.37 10.82 9.44
N ASN A 25 15.17 10.48 9.89
CA ASN A 25 14.79 9.13 10.32
C ASN A 25 13.69 8.52 9.44
N GLY A 26 13.51 9.01 8.21
CA GLY A 26 12.45 8.57 7.29
C GLY A 26 12.42 7.05 7.11
N HIS A 27 13.58 6.45 6.87
CA HIS A 27 13.75 4.99 6.78
C HIS A 27 13.27 4.23 8.03
N LEU A 28 13.45 4.78 9.25
CA LEU A 28 12.94 4.17 10.49
C LEU A 28 11.42 4.34 10.63
N VAL A 29 10.88 5.50 10.22
CA VAL A 29 9.44 5.75 10.21
C VAL A 29 8.74 4.82 9.21
N ALA A 30 9.24 4.76 7.98
CA ALA A 30 8.75 3.86 6.93
C ALA A 30 8.80 2.39 7.37
N LYS A 31 9.92 1.95 7.96
CA LYS A 31 10.05 0.59 8.53
C LYS A 31 8.99 0.33 9.61
N ARG A 32 8.78 1.28 10.52
CA ARG A 32 7.81 1.14 11.62
C ARG A 32 6.38 1.06 11.10
N VAL A 33 6.02 1.90 10.12
CA VAL A 33 4.69 1.88 9.48
C VAL A 33 4.49 0.57 8.72
N ARG A 34 5.48 0.13 7.94
CA ARG A 34 5.46 -1.16 7.24
C ARG A 34 5.16 -2.33 8.18
N ASP A 35 5.82 -2.36 9.34
CA ASP A 35 5.71 -3.48 10.28
C ASP A 35 4.42 -3.45 11.12
N LEU A 36 3.83 -2.27 11.38
CA LEU A 36 2.70 -2.12 12.29
C LEU A 36 1.37 -1.75 11.66
N LEU A 37 1.36 -1.04 10.53
CA LEU A 37 0.12 -0.65 9.87
C LEU A 37 -0.77 -1.85 9.50
N PRO A 38 -0.24 -2.97 8.97
CA PRO A 38 -1.07 -4.14 8.69
C PRO A 38 -1.70 -4.73 9.96
N ILE A 39 -0.96 -4.77 11.07
CA ILE A 39 -1.48 -5.27 12.35
C ILE A 39 -2.64 -4.39 12.85
N LYS A 40 -2.51 -3.07 12.72
CA LYS A 40 -3.57 -2.11 13.09
C LYS A 40 -4.79 -2.25 12.20
N LEU A 41 -4.59 -2.46 10.91
CA LEU A 41 -5.67 -2.72 9.96
C LEU A 41 -6.40 -4.01 10.34
N GLY A 42 -5.66 -5.08 10.62
CA GLY A 42 -6.22 -6.39 10.97
C GLY A 42 -6.98 -6.44 12.30
N ALA A 43 -6.54 -5.65 13.28
CA ALA A 43 -7.21 -5.57 14.57
C ALA A 43 -8.68 -5.12 14.46
N ASP A 44 -8.98 -4.21 13.55
CA ASP A 44 -10.36 -3.75 13.29
C ASP A 44 -11.17 -4.77 12.47
N LEU A 45 -10.52 -5.61 11.64
CA LEU A 45 -11.20 -6.65 10.85
C LEU A 45 -11.70 -7.81 11.71
N GLY A 46 -10.98 -8.16 12.77
CA GLY A 46 -11.35 -9.23 13.70
C GLY A 46 -12.47 -8.85 14.68
N MET A 47 -12.84 -7.57 14.79
CA MET A 47 -13.88 -7.12 15.73
C MET A 47 -15.31 -7.31 15.20
N ASP A 48 -15.50 -7.56 13.90
CA ASP A 48 -16.83 -7.63 13.28
C ASP A 48 -17.46 -9.03 13.34
N GLU A 49 -16.66 -10.10 13.40
CA GLU A 49 -17.16 -11.48 13.54
C GLU A 49 -17.81 -11.75 14.91
N GLY A 50 -17.49 -10.95 15.93
CA GLY A 50 -18.05 -11.07 17.28
C GLY A 50 -19.37 -10.31 17.52
N ARG A 51 -19.88 -9.56 16.54
CA ARG A 51 -21.08 -8.70 16.72
C ARG A 51 -22.37 -9.21 16.09
N GLN A 52 -22.35 -10.37 15.44
CA GLN A 52 -23.57 -11.09 15.07
C GLN A 52 -24.09 -11.91 16.24
N THR A 53 -24.68 -11.25 17.24
CA THR A 53 -25.71 -11.79 18.15
C THR A 53 -26.06 -10.71 19.18
N SER A 54 -27.02 -9.85 18.85
CA SER A 54 -28.03 -9.28 19.77
C SER A 54 -28.73 -8.11 19.11
N THR A 55 -29.66 -8.42 18.21
CA THR A 55 -30.80 -7.55 17.90
C THR A 55 -31.77 -7.61 19.07
N SER A 56 -31.86 -6.55 19.87
CA SER A 56 -33.04 -6.29 20.69
C SER A 56 -33.34 -4.79 20.79
N ASN A 57 -34.27 -4.36 19.93
CA ASN A 57 -35.29 -3.33 20.12
C ASN A 57 -35.16 -2.41 21.34
N ILE A 58 -34.79 -1.14 21.12
CA ILE A 58 -35.38 0.00 21.84
C ILE A 58 -35.62 1.15 20.84
N LYS A 59 -36.88 1.55 20.68
CA LYS A 59 -37.32 2.74 19.94
C LYS A 59 -37.51 3.93 20.89
N SER A 60 -37.47 5.14 20.30
CA SER A 60 -37.94 6.47 20.74
C SER A 60 -37.07 7.24 21.75
N ASN A 61 -36.85 8.56 21.67
CA ASN A 61 -37.24 9.65 20.75
C ASN A 61 -36.36 10.91 21.05
N GLY A 62 -36.06 11.71 20.01
CA GLY A 62 -35.87 13.18 19.95
C GLY A 62 -34.88 13.91 20.88
N ASP A 63 -33.90 14.64 20.31
CA ASP A 63 -34.04 16.09 20.03
C ASP A 63 -32.87 16.61 19.14
N GLU A 64 -33.16 17.63 18.34
CA GLU A 64 -32.33 18.22 17.30
C GLU A 64 -31.20 19.11 17.86
N THR A 65 -30.07 19.22 17.15
CA THR A 65 -29.46 20.50 16.73
C THR A 65 -28.16 20.30 15.95
N GLY A 66 -28.11 20.86 14.72
CA GLY A 66 -26.87 21.33 14.09
C GLY A 66 -26.28 20.49 12.95
N SER A 67 -26.57 20.88 11.71
CA SER A 67 -25.85 20.51 10.48
C SER A 67 -26.08 21.62 9.44
N PRO A 68 -25.37 21.69 8.29
CA PRO A 68 -24.08 21.07 7.90
C PRO A 68 -23.17 22.01 7.05
N GLY A 69 -21.96 21.55 6.71
CA GLY A 69 -21.17 22.07 5.56
C GLY A 69 -19.72 21.57 5.62
N ASN A 70 -19.11 20.96 4.61
CA ASN A 70 -19.43 20.84 3.19
C ASN A 70 -18.70 19.58 2.66
N MET A 71 -19.44 18.69 1.98
CA MET A 71 -18.94 17.42 1.46
C MET A 71 -18.02 17.62 0.24
N GLY A 72 -16.96 16.81 0.17
CA GLY A 72 -16.16 16.62 -1.03
C GLY A 72 -17.01 15.96 -2.11
N ARG A 73 -16.81 16.41 -3.36
CA ARG A 73 -17.56 16.01 -4.54
C ARG A 73 -17.25 14.56 -4.91
N ASP A 74 -18.18 13.67 -4.65
CA ASP A 74 -18.28 12.40 -5.36
C ASP A 74 -19.05 12.67 -6.65
N ALA A 75 -18.42 12.37 -7.79
CA ALA A 75 -19.13 12.25 -9.05
C ALA A 75 -19.84 10.89 -9.02
N GLU A 76 -21.15 10.95 -8.75
CA GLU A 76 -22.07 9.84 -8.74
C GLU A 76 -22.04 9.05 -10.06
N GLN A 77 -21.66 7.77 -9.97
CA GLN A 77 -22.39 6.72 -10.67
C GLN A 77 -23.16 5.95 -9.61
N ASN A 78 -24.47 5.81 -9.82
CA ASN A 78 -25.48 5.22 -8.93
C ASN A 78 -25.22 3.74 -8.55
N GLY A 79 -24.18 3.46 -7.78
CA GLY A 79 -23.92 2.15 -7.19
C GLY A 79 -23.64 2.32 -5.71
N GLU A 80 -24.53 1.80 -4.86
CA GLU A 80 -24.25 1.63 -3.44
C GLU A 80 -23.01 0.72 -3.33
N TYR A 81 -21.94 1.20 -2.70
CA TYR A 81 -20.75 0.38 -2.53
C TYR A 81 -21.09 -0.87 -1.70
N PRO A 82 -20.42 -2.01 -1.96
CA PRO A 82 -20.60 -3.20 -1.13
C PRO A 82 -20.39 -2.90 0.36
N GLU A 83 -21.16 -3.52 1.25
CA GLU A 83 -21.02 -3.31 2.71
C GLU A 83 -19.59 -3.53 3.21
N ILE A 84 -18.90 -4.50 2.59
CA ILE A 84 -17.49 -4.80 2.82
C ILE A 84 -16.59 -3.58 2.58
N PHE A 85 -16.88 -2.73 1.60
CA PHE A 85 -16.13 -1.49 1.39
C PHE A 85 -16.30 -0.53 2.56
N THR A 86 -17.52 -0.32 3.05
CA THR A 86 -17.75 0.61 4.18
C THR A 86 -17.01 0.16 5.44
N ALA A 87 -17.05 -1.14 5.73
CA ALA A 87 -16.32 -1.72 6.85
C ALA A 87 -14.79 -1.57 6.67
N LEU A 88 -14.25 -2.00 5.53
CA LEU A 88 -12.81 -1.93 5.25
C LEU A 88 -12.30 -0.48 5.17
N ARG A 89 -13.06 0.43 4.56
CA ARG A 89 -12.77 1.87 4.54
C ARG A 89 -12.63 2.39 5.96
N THR A 90 -13.56 2.05 6.83
CA THR A 90 -13.53 2.45 8.23
C THR A 90 -12.27 1.92 8.93
N SER A 91 -11.90 0.67 8.70
CA SER A 91 -10.67 0.07 9.24
C SER A 91 -9.41 0.76 8.73
N PHE A 92 -9.33 1.12 7.43
CA PHE A 92 -8.21 1.91 6.90
C PHE A 92 -8.09 3.28 7.59
N LEU A 93 -9.20 4.03 7.70
CA LEU A 93 -9.18 5.35 8.34
C LEU A 93 -8.74 5.28 9.81
N ARG A 94 -9.22 4.27 10.55
CA ARG A 94 -8.81 4.04 11.95
C ARG A 94 -7.36 3.59 12.06
N ALA A 95 -6.93 2.62 11.28
CA ALA A 95 -5.58 2.09 11.31
C ALA A 95 -4.55 3.19 11.04
N PHE A 96 -4.79 4.04 10.05
CA PHE A 96 -3.93 5.19 9.75
C PHE A 96 -3.95 6.21 10.90
N ASN A 97 -5.11 6.53 11.47
CA ASN A 97 -5.18 7.43 12.63
C ASN A 97 -4.37 6.89 13.83
N VAL A 98 -4.55 5.63 14.18
CA VAL A 98 -3.85 4.98 15.29
C VAL A 98 -2.35 4.89 15.00
N MET A 99 -1.96 4.58 13.76
CA MET A 99 -0.55 4.52 13.37
C MET A 99 0.15 5.87 13.54
N ASP A 100 -0.45 6.96 13.07
CA ASP A 100 0.14 8.30 13.21
C ASP A 100 0.20 8.74 14.68
N ARG A 101 -0.79 8.37 15.50
CA ARG A 101 -0.75 8.62 16.96
C ARG A 101 0.40 7.87 17.64
N ASP A 102 0.63 6.62 17.27
CA ASP A 102 1.74 5.83 17.81
C ASP A 102 3.10 6.43 17.44
N LEU A 103 3.25 6.92 16.20
CA LEU A 103 4.45 7.64 15.78
C LEU A 103 4.67 8.92 16.59
N LYS A 104 3.60 9.65 16.91
CA LYS A 104 3.68 10.88 17.74
C LYS A 104 4.21 10.62 19.14
N LEU A 105 3.90 9.45 19.70
CA LEU A 105 4.31 9.04 21.04
C LEU A 105 5.67 8.32 21.06
N HIS A 106 6.27 8.08 19.90
CA HIS A 106 7.51 7.33 19.78
C HIS A 106 8.69 8.15 20.32
N LYS A 107 9.43 7.60 21.30
CA LYS A 107 10.48 8.35 22.02
C LYS A 107 11.85 8.32 21.36
N SER A 108 12.14 7.30 20.55
CA SER A 108 13.50 7.07 20.00
C SER A 108 13.64 7.36 18.52
N ILE A 109 12.54 7.64 17.81
CA ILE A 109 12.56 7.96 16.39
C ILE A 109 12.04 9.40 16.30
N ASP A 110 12.81 10.29 15.69
CA ASP A 110 12.32 11.64 15.39
C ASP A 110 11.27 11.58 14.28
N CYS A 111 10.00 11.51 14.68
CA CYS A 111 8.87 11.65 13.78
C CYS A 111 8.41 13.11 13.62
N PHE A 112 9.08 14.08 14.24
CA PHE A 112 8.72 15.49 14.16
C PHE A 112 9.18 16.12 12.83
N PHE A 113 10.38 15.75 12.37
CA PHE A 113 10.94 16.16 11.08
C PHE A 113 11.17 14.99 10.11
N SER A 114 10.68 13.79 10.44
CA SER A 114 10.71 12.64 9.55
C SER A 114 9.32 12.07 9.37
N GLY A 115 9.06 11.54 8.19
CA GLY A 115 7.78 11.01 7.82
C GLY A 115 7.88 9.90 6.79
N THR A 116 6.72 9.42 6.36
CA THR A 116 6.64 8.45 5.27
C THR A 116 5.30 8.54 4.54
N THR A 117 5.30 8.26 3.24
CA THR A 117 4.09 7.95 2.46
C THR A 117 3.54 6.58 2.85
N ALA A 118 2.33 6.27 2.38
CA ALA A 118 1.81 4.92 2.38
C ALA A 118 0.78 4.75 1.26
N VAL A 119 1.08 3.89 0.29
CA VAL A 119 0.06 3.32 -0.59
C VAL A 119 -0.09 1.84 -0.24
N ALA A 120 -1.30 1.41 0.09
CA ALA A 120 -1.59 0.06 0.54
C ALA A 120 -2.84 -0.49 -0.15
N VAL A 121 -2.79 -1.77 -0.53
CA VAL A 121 -3.89 -2.50 -1.16
C VAL A 121 -4.23 -3.71 -0.30
N LEU A 122 -5.53 -3.90 -0.04
CA LEU A 122 -6.09 -5.13 0.49
C LEU A 122 -6.96 -5.76 -0.60
N LYS A 123 -6.53 -6.91 -1.11
CA LYS A 123 -7.31 -7.79 -1.97
C LYS A 123 -8.04 -8.82 -1.11
N GLN A 124 -9.35 -8.97 -1.32
CA GLN A 124 -10.16 -10.05 -0.76
C GLN A 124 -11.12 -10.57 -1.82
N GLY A 125 -10.84 -11.74 -2.40
CA GLY A 125 -11.50 -12.21 -3.61
C GLY A 125 -11.37 -11.20 -4.74
N GLN A 126 -12.51 -10.71 -5.25
CA GLN A 126 -12.59 -9.68 -6.28
C GLN A 126 -12.54 -8.25 -5.73
N ASN A 127 -12.52 -8.04 -4.42
CA ASN A 127 -12.54 -6.71 -3.84
C ASN A 127 -11.11 -6.18 -3.66
N LEU A 128 -10.79 -5.03 -4.27
CA LEU A 128 -9.59 -4.26 -3.98
C LEU A 128 -9.95 -2.99 -3.22
N ILE A 129 -9.38 -2.85 -2.03
CA ILE A 129 -9.49 -1.64 -1.23
C ILE A 129 -8.10 -1.01 -1.20
N ILE A 130 -8.02 0.24 -1.64
CA ILE A 130 -6.76 0.95 -1.81
C ILE A 130 -6.76 2.16 -0.89
N GLY A 131 -5.78 2.24 0.02
CA GLY A 131 -5.55 3.41 0.86
C GLY A 131 -4.28 4.14 0.40
N ASN A 132 -4.41 5.41 0.03
CA ASN A 132 -3.28 6.26 -0.35
C ASN A 132 -3.05 7.43 0.62
N LEU A 133 -1.79 7.64 0.98
CA LEU A 133 -1.31 8.73 1.81
C LEU A 133 0.03 9.24 1.27
N GLY A 134 0.00 10.38 0.58
CA GLY A 134 1.18 10.96 -0.05
C GLY A 134 1.14 10.77 -1.57
N ASP A 135 2.31 10.69 -2.18
CA ASP A 135 2.54 10.69 -3.63
C ASP A 135 3.18 9.41 -4.17
N SER A 136 3.35 8.39 -3.34
CA SER A 136 3.37 7.02 -3.84
C SER A 136 2.03 6.70 -4.52
N ARG A 137 2.05 5.82 -5.52
CA ARG A 137 0.90 5.60 -6.41
C ARG A 137 0.65 4.11 -6.64
N ALA A 138 -0.64 3.77 -6.77
CA ALA A 138 -1.10 2.49 -7.30
C ALA A 138 -1.74 2.66 -8.68
N ILE A 139 -1.42 1.76 -9.61
CA ILE A 139 -2.05 1.67 -10.93
C ILE A 139 -2.51 0.24 -11.21
N LEU A 140 -3.51 0.10 -12.07
CA LEU A 140 -4.05 -1.14 -12.58
C LEU A 140 -3.63 -1.32 -14.04
N GLY A 141 -3.04 -2.47 -14.37
CA GLY A 141 -2.92 -2.98 -15.73
C GLY A 141 -4.19 -3.77 -16.07
N THR A 142 -4.96 -3.27 -17.03
CA THR A 142 -6.23 -3.90 -17.45
C THR A 142 -6.36 -3.86 -18.97
N ARG A 143 -7.13 -4.77 -19.55
CA ARG A 143 -7.40 -4.78 -21.00
C ARG A 143 -8.62 -3.95 -21.36
N ASP A 144 -8.50 -3.16 -22.42
CA ASP A 144 -9.62 -2.42 -22.98
C ASP A 144 -10.59 -3.31 -23.80
N LYS A 145 -11.42 -2.71 -24.64
CA LYS A 145 -12.37 -3.44 -25.49
C LYS A 145 -11.70 -4.12 -26.70
N ASP A 146 -10.55 -3.61 -27.12
CA ASP A 146 -9.75 -4.09 -28.24
C ASP A 146 -8.61 -5.01 -27.77
N ASN A 147 -8.72 -5.51 -26.53
CA ASN A 147 -7.78 -6.38 -25.86
C ASN A 147 -6.36 -5.76 -25.70
N GLN A 148 -6.25 -4.43 -25.77
CA GLN A 148 -5.00 -3.71 -25.56
C GLN A 148 -4.80 -3.47 -24.07
N LEU A 149 -3.59 -3.76 -23.59
CA LEU A 149 -3.23 -3.52 -22.20
C LEU A 149 -3.07 -2.01 -21.97
N MET A 150 -3.82 -1.48 -21.02
CA MET A 150 -3.84 -0.07 -20.65
C MET A 150 -3.61 0.15 -19.16
N ALA A 151 -3.13 1.34 -18.81
CA ALA A 151 -2.92 1.75 -17.44
C ALA A 151 -4.12 2.56 -16.93
N VAL A 152 -4.68 2.16 -15.78
CA VAL A 152 -5.69 2.92 -15.05
C VAL A 152 -5.11 3.31 -13.69
N GLN A 153 -5.05 4.61 -13.40
CA GLN A 153 -4.54 5.08 -12.13
C GLN A 153 -5.59 4.89 -11.02
N LEU A 154 -5.24 4.14 -9.97
CA LEU A 154 -6.17 3.81 -8.87
C LEU A 154 -6.15 4.85 -7.74
N THR A 155 -5.08 5.63 -7.64
CA THR A 155 -4.86 6.61 -6.57
C THR A 155 -4.42 7.96 -7.12
N VAL A 156 -4.89 9.05 -6.53
CA VAL A 156 -4.38 10.40 -6.84
C VAL A 156 -3.15 10.69 -5.96
N ASP A 157 -2.05 11.15 -6.55
CA ASP A 157 -0.88 11.60 -5.80
C ASP A 157 -1.25 12.86 -5.02
N LEU A 158 -1.20 12.81 -3.69
CA LEU A 158 -1.71 13.86 -2.82
C LEU A 158 -0.71 15.02 -2.69
N LYS A 159 -0.45 15.71 -3.81
CA LYS A 159 0.49 16.83 -3.91
C LYS A 159 -0.10 18.13 -3.32
N PRO A 160 0.72 19.07 -2.82
CA PRO A 160 0.26 20.30 -2.15
C PRO A 160 -0.57 21.26 -3.02
N ASN A 161 -0.44 21.17 -4.34
CA ASN A 161 -1.15 22.01 -5.31
C ASN A 161 -2.55 21.50 -5.68
N ILE A 162 -2.96 20.29 -5.23
CA ILE A 162 -4.34 19.83 -5.42
C ILE A 162 -5.29 20.82 -4.75
N PRO A 163 -6.37 21.28 -5.42
CA PRO A 163 -7.21 22.37 -4.90
C PRO A 163 -7.72 22.17 -3.46
N SER A 164 -8.21 20.98 -3.11
CA SER A 164 -8.70 20.64 -1.77
C SER A 164 -7.58 20.63 -0.73
N GLU A 165 -6.43 20.04 -1.07
CA GLU A 165 -5.25 19.97 -0.22
C GLU A 165 -4.67 21.37 0.01
N ALA A 166 -4.52 22.15 -1.06
CA ALA A 166 -4.03 23.53 -1.03
C ALA A 166 -4.92 24.44 -0.18
N GLN A 167 -6.24 24.29 -0.31
CA GLN A 167 -7.21 25.01 0.51
C GLN A 167 -7.02 24.69 1.99
N ARG A 168 -6.93 23.40 2.36
CA ARG A 168 -6.72 22.96 3.74
C ARG A 168 -5.42 23.53 4.33
N ILE A 169 -4.33 23.45 3.57
CA ILE A 169 -3.00 23.95 4.00
C ILE A 169 -3.04 25.47 4.23
N ARG A 170 -3.59 26.23 3.28
CA ARG A 170 -3.70 27.70 3.41
C ARG A 170 -4.61 28.12 4.58
N GLN A 171 -5.72 27.42 4.80
CA GLN A 171 -6.61 27.67 5.95
C GLN A 171 -5.90 27.45 7.30
N ARG A 172 -4.95 26.52 7.35
CA ARG A 172 -4.10 26.24 8.51
C ARG A 172 -2.83 27.09 8.55
N ARG A 173 -2.74 28.14 7.71
CA ARG A 173 -1.59 29.06 7.59
C ARG A 173 -0.29 28.41 7.11
N GLY A 174 -0.34 27.17 6.60
CA GLY A 174 0.78 26.59 5.87
C GLY A 174 1.01 27.33 4.55
N ARG A 175 2.26 27.32 4.08
CA ARG A 175 2.63 27.96 2.80
C ARG A 175 2.84 26.89 1.74
N ILE A 176 2.46 27.22 0.50
CA ILE A 176 2.67 26.36 -0.66
C ILE A 176 3.37 27.18 -1.73
N PHE A 177 4.55 26.71 -2.13
CA PHE A 177 5.27 27.22 -3.29
C PHE A 177 6.32 26.19 -3.74
N ALA A 178 6.74 26.29 -4.99
CA ALA A 178 7.84 25.53 -5.56
C ALA A 178 9.16 26.28 -5.42
N LEU A 179 10.29 25.55 -5.36
CA LEU A 179 11.62 26.18 -5.39
C LEU A 179 11.92 26.70 -6.80
N PRO A 180 12.70 27.79 -6.96
CA PRO A 180 13.11 28.29 -8.27
C PRO A 180 13.79 27.23 -9.15
N GLU A 181 14.55 26.32 -8.53
CA GLU A 181 15.28 25.25 -9.19
C GLU A 181 14.35 24.08 -9.61
N GLU A 182 13.17 23.97 -9.00
CA GLU A 182 12.19 22.90 -9.21
C GLU A 182 10.76 23.48 -9.34
N PRO A 183 10.47 24.30 -10.38
CA PRO A 183 9.24 25.08 -10.46
C PRO A 183 7.96 24.22 -10.55
N GLU A 184 8.09 22.95 -10.92
CA GLU A 184 6.97 22.01 -11.03
C GLU A 184 6.65 21.29 -9.70
N VAL A 185 7.56 21.33 -8.72
CA VAL A 185 7.42 20.61 -7.45
C VAL A 185 6.86 21.53 -6.37
N ALA A 186 5.54 21.52 -6.22
CA ALA A 186 4.87 22.24 -5.14
C ALA A 186 5.20 21.62 -3.77
N ARG A 187 5.64 22.45 -2.81
CA ARG A 187 6.04 22.00 -1.47
C ARG A 187 5.23 22.70 -0.38
N VAL A 188 5.03 22.00 0.75
CA VAL A 188 4.46 22.55 2.00
C VAL A 188 5.58 23.06 2.89
N TRP A 189 5.41 24.28 3.40
CA TRP A 189 6.39 24.95 4.23
C TRP A 189 5.78 25.47 5.53
N LEU A 190 6.59 25.51 6.59
CA LEU A 190 6.23 26.19 7.83
C LEU A 190 5.90 27.68 7.58
N PRO A 191 5.05 28.32 8.39
CA PRO A 191 4.62 29.70 8.15
C PRO A 191 5.75 30.73 8.12
N LYS A 192 6.81 30.51 8.91
CA LYS A 192 7.93 31.45 9.08
C LYS A 192 9.26 30.98 8.48
N TYR A 193 9.34 29.71 8.05
CA TYR A 193 10.58 29.08 7.64
C TYR A 193 10.39 28.30 6.35
N ASN A 194 11.33 28.42 5.40
CA ASN A 194 11.37 27.58 4.20
C ASN A 194 11.95 26.21 4.56
N SER A 195 11.30 25.52 5.48
CA SER A 195 11.64 24.17 5.96
C SER A 195 10.36 23.51 6.53
N PRO A 196 10.20 22.18 6.43
CA PRO A 196 11.09 21.23 5.75
C PRO A 196 10.98 21.26 4.22
N GLY A 197 9.86 21.75 3.66
CA GLY A 197 9.65 21.76 2.20
C GLY A 197 9.14 20.44 1.65
N LEU A 198 8.06 19.93 2.23
CA LEU A 198 7.52 18.60 1.94
C LEU A 198 6.75 18.58 0.60
N ALA A 199 7.09 17.67 -0.32
CA ALA A 199 6.52 17.61 -1.68
C ALA A 199 5.11 16.99 -1.77
N MET A 200 4.52 16.64 -0.62
CA MET A 200 3.22 15.99 -0.47
C MET A 200 2.38 16.65 0.62
N ALA A 201 1.06 16.55 0.50
CA ALA A 201 0.08 17.18 1.39
C ALA A 201 -0.44 16.24 2.48
N ARG A 202 -0.10 14.96 2.40
CA ARG A 202 -0.45 13.94 3.40
C ARG A 202 0.73 13.00 3.61
N ALA A 203 1.01 12.67 4.86
CA ALA A 203 2.08 11.76 5.25
C ALA A 203 1.86 11.28 6.68
N PHE A 204 2.48 10.16 7.04
CA PHE A 204 2.73 9.81 8.44
C PHE A 204 3.91 10.60 8.99
N GLY A 205 3.91 10.88 10.29
CA GLY A 205 4.99 11.68 10.89
C GLY A 205 4.93 13.15 10.45
N ASP A 206 6.09 13.78 10.30
CA ASP A 206 6.24 15.22 10.04
C ASP A 206 5.38 16.07 10.97
N PHE A 207 5.44 15.78 12.29
CA PHE A 207 4.61 16.49 13.27
C PHE A 207 4.80 18.00 13.28
N CYS A 208 5.93 18.51 12.77
CA CYS A 208 6.16 19.93 12.55
C CYS A 208 5.14 20.58 11.59
N LEU A 209 4.55 19.84 10.65
CA LEU A 209 3.64 20.36 9.62
C LEU A 209 2.16 20.04 9.87
N LYS A 210 1.83 19.19 10.85
CA LYS A 210 0.43 18.75 11.10
C LYS A 210 -0.51 19.91 11.45
N ASP A 211 -0.02 20.87 12.25
CA ASP A 211 -0.79 22.07 12.62
C ASP A 211 -0.95 23.06 11.45
N TYR A 212 -0.23 22.83 10.35
CA TYR A 212 -0.18 23.69 9.16
C TYR A 212 -0.79 23.02 7.93
N GLY A 213 -1.60 21.98 8.13
CA GLY A 213 -2.47 21.38 7.11
C GLY A 213 -1.98 20.07 6.49
N LEU A 214 -0.83 19.55 6.92
CA LEU A 214 -0.47 18.16 6.68
C LEU A 214 -1.39 17.24 7.50
N ILE A 215 -1.93 16.19 6.88
CA ILE A 215 -2.79 15.22 7.59
C ILE A 215 -2.33 13.78 7.31
N SER A 216 -2.66 12.86 8.21
CA SER A 216 -2.39 11.42 8.11
C SER A 216 -3.62 10.61 7.69
N MET A 217 -4.69 11.28 7.23
CA MET A 217 -5.91 10.63 6.76
C MET A 217 -5.73 10.16 5.32
N PRO A 218 -5.81 8.85 5.02
CA PRO A 218 -5.67 8.37 3.65
C PRO A 218 -6.90 8.73 2.81
N GLU A 219 -6.71 8.79 1.49
CA GLU A 219 -7.80 8.61 0.55
C GLU A 219 -8.02 7.12 0.36
N VAL A 220 -9.27 6.65 0.49
CA VAL A 220 -9.61 5.24 0.34
C VAL A 220 -10.53 5.06 -0.86
N SER A 221 -10.11 4.23 -1.81
CA SER A 221 -10.87 3.89 -3.01
C SER A 221 -11.15 2.38 -3.06
N TYR A 222 -12.09 2.01 -3.94
CA TYR A 222 -12.54 0.64 -4.17
C TYR A 222 -12.49 0.32 -5.65
N HIS A 223 -12.04 -0.90 -5.97
CA HIS A 223 -12.12 -1.46 -7.30
C HIS A 223 -12.59 -2.92 -7.22
N CYS A 224 -13.54 -3.30 -8.06
CA CYS A 224 -13.94 -4.70 -8.22
C CYS A 224 -13.11 -5.31 -9.35
N VAL A 225 -12.24 -6.28 -9.03
CA VAL A 225 -11.45 -7.02 -10.01
C VAL A 225 -12.38 -7.68 -11.02
N THR A 226 -12.03 -7.54 -12.29
CA THR A 226 -12.70 -8.16 -13.42
C THR A 226 -11.75 -9.09 -14.16
N GLU A 227 -12.27 -9.91 -15.06
CA GLU A 227 -11.46 -10.80 -15.92
C GLU A 227 -10.43 -10.08 -16.80
N LYS A 228 -10.61 -8.77 -17.01
CA LYS A 228 -9.71 -7.93 -17.82
C LYS A 228 -8.52 -7.40 -17.03
N ASP A 229 -8.60 -7.44 -15.71
CA ASP A 229 -7.61 -6.87 -14.81
C ASP A 229 -6.49 -7.87 -14.60
N GLU A 230 -5.28 -7.52 -15.04
CA GLU A 230 -4.15 -8.46 -15.02
C GLU A 230 -3.28 -8.28 -13.78
N PHE A 231 -3.01 -7.05 -13.39
CA PHE A 231 -2.11 -6.76 -12.27
C PHE A 231 -2.31 -5.36 -11.70
N VAL A 232 -1.89 -5.17 -10.44
CA VAL A 232 -1.76 -3.89 -9.77
C VAL A 232 -0.28 -3.63 -9.50
N VAL A 233 0.18 -2.40 -9.79
CA VAL A 233 1.53 -1.95 -9.42
C VAL A 233 1.42 -0.86 -8.36
N LEU A 234 2.13 -1.03 -7.25
CA LEU A 234 2.34 -0.01 -6.23
C LEU A 234 3.81 0.40 -6.28
N ALA A 235 4.10 1.70 -6.31
CA ALA A 235 5.50 2.16 -6.24
C ALA A 235 5.67 3.52 -5.55
N THR A 236 6.91 3.83 -5.15
CA THR A 236 7.36 5.16 -4.72
C THR A 236 7.50 6.13 -5.89
N ASP A 237 7.58 7.43 -5.61
CA ASP A 237 7.79 8.47 -6.62
C ASP A 237 9.16 8.36 -7.31
N GLY A 238 10.15 7.71 -6.69
CA GLY A 238 11.36 7.25 -7.37
C GLY A 238 11.09 6.47 -8.67
N VAL A 239 9.92 5.84 -8.84
CA VAL A 239 9.46 5.30 -10.13
C VAL A 239 8.65 6.33 -10.93
N TRP A 240 7.67 6.97 -10.30
CA TRP A 240 6.67 7.80 -10.98
C TRP A 240 7.19 9.14 -11.51
N ASP A 241 8.29 9.64 -10.96
CA ASP A 241 8.94 10.88 -11.42
C ASP A 241 9.69 10.68 -12.75
N VAL A 242 10.02 9.43 -13.09
CA VAL A 242 10.79 9.10 -14.29
C VAL A 242 10.08 8.16 -15.26
N LEU A 243 9.02 7.46 -14.84
CA LEU A 243 8.23 6.58 -15.70
C LEU A 243 6.74 6.95 -15.62
N SER A 244 6.11 7.10 -16.79
CA SER A 244 4.66 7.27 -16.89
C SER A 244 3.91 5.96 -16.60
N ASN A 245 2.62 6.06 -16.25
CA ASN A 245 1.77 4.89 -15.99
C ASN A 245 1.77 3.90 -17.17
N THR A 246 1.73 4.40 -18.41
CA THR A 246 1.76 3.58 -19.62
C THR A 246 3.10 2.89 -19.82
N GLU A 247 4.21 3.57 -19.54
CA GLU A 247 5.55 2.95 -19.58
C GLU A 247 5.67 1.84 -18.55
N VAL A 248 5.19 2.05 -17.31
CA VAL A 248 5.20 1.04 -16.26
C VAL A 248 4.42 -0.21 -16.69
N VAL A 249 3.19 -0.05 -17.19
CA VAL A 249 2.40 -1.19 -17.70
C VAL A 249 3.10 -1.90 -18.86
N SER A 250 3.71 -1.15 -19.78
CA SER A 250 4.46 -1.72 -20.90
C SER A 250 5.68 -2.53 -20.43
N ILE A 251 6.39 -2.04 -19.42
CA ILE A 251 7.56 -2.72 -18.84
C ILE A 251 7.14 -4.01 -18.14
N VAL A 252 6.08 -3.99 -17.32
CA VAL A 252 5.55 -5.21 -16.67
C VAL A 252 5.14 -6.25 -17.70
N ASN A 253 4.45 -5.84 -18.77
CA ASN A 253 4.03 -6.73 -19.85
C ASN A 253 5.21 -7.31 -20.67
N ARG A 254 6.37 -6.66 -20.66
CA ARG A 254 7.59 -7.13 -21.34
C ARG A 254 8.47 -8.01 -20.46
N ALA A 255 8.15 -8.13 -19.18
CA ALA A 255 8.91 -8.96 -18.26
C ALA A 255 8.85 -10.43 -18.71
N THR A 256 9.99 -11.13 -18.66
CA THR A 256 10.07 -12.53 -19.10
C THR A 256 9.37 -13.48 -18.13
N SER A 257 9.13 -13.04 -16.90
CA SER A 257 8.34 -13.73 -15.88
C SER A 257 7.75 -12.72 -14.90
N ARG A 258 6.67 -13.11 -14.21
CA ARG A 258 6.09 -12.32 -13.09
C ARG A 258 7.16 -11.94 -12.08
N ALA A 259 7.99 -12.90 -11.67
CA ALA A 259 9.11 -12.74 -10.73
C ALA A 259 10.14 -11.67 -11.15
N SER A 260 10.27 -11.40 -12.46
CA SER A 260 11.19 -10.39 -12.97
C SER A 260 10.59 -8.99 -13.12
N ALA A 261 9.26 -8.85 -13.04
CA ALA A 261 8.56 -7.61 -13.42
C ALA A 261 8.94 -6.42 -12.52
N ALA A 262 8.88 -6.59 -11.20
CA ALA A 262 9.23 -5.52 -10.26
C ALA A 262 10.71 -5.11 -10.41
N ARG A 263 11.61 -6.08 -10.61
CA ARG A 263 13.03 -5.82 -10.83
C ARG A 263 13.28 -5.04 -12.12
N LEU A 264 12.65 -5.45 -13.22
CA LEU A 264 12.77 -4.78 -14.51
C LEU A 264 12.25 -3.33 -14.44
N LEU A 265 11.17 -3.09 -13.67
CA LEU A 265 10.66 -1.75 -13.43
C LEU A 265 11.67 -0.87 -12.69
N VAL A 266 12.24 -1.38 -11.60
CA VAL A 266 13.24 -0.64 -10.82
C VAL A 266 14.51 -0.36 -11.66
N GLU A 267 15.01 -1.35 -12.40
CA GLU A 267 16.16 -1.17 -13.30
C GLU A 267 15.86 -0.10 -14.39
N SER A 268 14.64 -0.12 -14.95
CA SER A 268 14.19 0.87 -15.94
C SER A 268 14.08 2.28 -15.35
N ALA A 269 13.57 2.41 -14.13
CA ALA A 269 13.49 3.69 -13.42
C ALA A 269 14.89 4.26 -13.16
N HIS A 270 15.83 3.45 -12.65
CA HIS A 270 17.23 3.88 -12.48
C HIS A 270 17.88 4.34 -13.79
N HIS A 271 17.62 3.63 -14.90
CA HIS A 271 18.12 4.04 -16.22
C HIS A 271 17.52 5.38 -16.65
N ALA A 272 16.23 5.60 -16.43
CA ALA A 272 15.55 6.85 -16.73
C ALA A 272 16.07 8.02 -15.87
N TRP A 273 16.33 7.79 -14.57
CA TRP A 273 16.97 8.77 -13.69
C TRP A 273 18.34 9.21 -14.21
N ARG A 274 19.23 8.26 -14.53
CA ARG A 274 20.57 8.59 -15.06
C ARG A 274 20.51 9.36 -16.38
N ALA A 275 19.50 9.10 -17.21
CA ALA A 275 19.32 9.76 -18.49
C ALA A 275 18.74 11.18 -18.36
N ARG A 276 17.73 11.37 -17.50
CA ARG A 276 17.01 12.65 -17.33
C ARG A 276 17.72 13.61 -16.37
N PHE A 277 18.34 13.07 -15.33
CA PHE A 277 18.94 13.82 -14.23
C PHE A 277 20.37 13.33 -13.93
N PRO A 278 21.32 13.43 -14.88
CA PRO A 278 22.64 12.80 -14.80
C PRO A 278 23.50 13.26 -13.62
N THR A 279 23.21 14.43 -13.04
CA THR A 279 23.95 15.01 -11.91
C THR A 279 23.19 14.93 -10.60
N SER A 280 21.97 14.40 -10.59
CA SER A 280 21.14 14.30 -9.39
C SER A 280 21.31 12.92 -8.75
N LYS A 281 21.09 12.86 -7.43
CA LYS A 281 21.00 11.58 -6.73
C LYS A 281 19.75 10.86 -7.24
N ILE A 282 19.88 9.56 -7.50
CA ILE A 282 18.72 8.71 -7.83
C ILE A 282 17.92 8.48 -6.56
N ASP A 283 16.61 8.62 -6.65
CA ASP A 283 15.73 8.37 -5.52
C ASP A 283 15.53 6.87 -5.25
N ASP A 284 15.10 6.53 -4.04
CA ASP A 284 14.85 5.15 -3.65
C ASP A 284 13.64 4.59 -4.43
N CYS A 285 13.87 3.51 -5.17
CA CYS A 285 12.85 2.90 -6.01
C CYS A 285 12.32 1.63 -5.35
N ALA A 286 11.06 1.63 -4.88
CA ALA A 286 10.40 0.45 -4.34
C ALA A 286 9.13 0.12 -5.13
N VAL A 287 8.97 -1.14 -5.53
CA VAL A 287 7.87 -1.62 -6.38
C VAL A 287 7.28 -2.91 -5.83
N VAL A 288 5.95 -3.00 -5.84
CA VAL A 288 5.19 -4.25 -5.72
C VAL A 288 4.35 -4.44 -6.98
N CYS A 289 4.49 -5.60 -7.62
CA CYS A 289 3.59 -6.06 -8.67
C CYS A 289 2.72 -7.20 -8.10
N LEU A 290 1.40 -6.97 -8.04
CA LEU A 290 0.39 -7.94 -7.64
C LEU A 290 -0.37 -8.40 -8.88
N PHE A 291 -0.12 -9.61 -9.35
CA PHE A 291 -0.87 -10.24 -10.44
C PHE A 291 -2.21 -10.77 -9.90
N LEU A 292 -3.29 -10.59 -10.66
CA LEU A 292 -4.66 -10.80 -10.18
C LEU A 292 -5.28 -12.15 -10.61
N ASP A 293 -4.52 -12.96 -11.35
CA ASP A 293 -4.82 -14.32 -11.82
C ASP A 293 -6.31 -14.69 -11.92
N THR A 294 -6.87 -14.47 -13.11
CA THR A 294 -8.23 -14.88 -13.48
C THR A 294 -8.33 -16.28 -14.08
N ASP A 295 -7.20 -16.96 -14.36
CA ASP A 295 -7.15 -18.18 -15.17
C ASP A 295 -6.97 -19.51 -14.42
N GLU A 296 -6.71 -19.53 -13.10
CA GLU A 296 -6.60 -20.81 -12.35
C GLU A 296 -7.93 -21.57 -12.25
N LEU A 297 -9.08 -20.93 -12.53
CA LEU A 297 -10.38 -21.60 -12.60
C LEU A 297 -10.62 -22.38 -13.91
N SER A 298 -9.77 -22.17 -14.93
CA SER A 298 -9.92 -22.83 -16.24
C SER A 298 -9.16 -24.17 -16.34
N GLU A 299 -8.07 -24.34 -15.59
CA GLU A 299 -7.21 -25.52 -15.74
C GLU A 299 -7.78 -26.77 -15.05
N THR A 300 -8.52 -26.64 -13.94
CA THR A 300 -9.14 -27.77 -13.22
C THR A 300 -10.25 -28.47 -14.00
N SER A 301 -10.86 -27.80 -14.99
CA SER A 301 -11.91 -28.38 -15.83
C SER A 301 -11.34 -29.23 -16.98
N SER A 302 -10.07 -29.03 -17.33
CA SER A 302 -9.42 -29.67 -18.48
C SER A 302 -8.54 -30.88 -18.11
N SER A 303 -8.10 -30.98 -16.85
CA SER A 303 -7.24 -32.08 -16.38
C SER A 303 -8.01 -33.38 -16.15
N MET A 304 -9.29 -33.32 -15.76
CA MET A 304 -10.12 -34.54 -15.58
C MET A 304 -10.51 -35.23 -16.89
N ALA A 305 -10.38 -34.55 -18.04
CA ALA A 305 -10.74 -35.11 -19.34
C ALA A 305 -9.59 -35.87 -20.03
N ARG A 306 -8.36 -35.81 -19.49
CA ARG A 306 -7.16 -36.37 -20.15
C ARG A 306 -6.63 -37.67 -19.53
N ASP A 307 -7.16 -38.11 -18.39
CA ASP A 307 -6.62 -39.23 -17.61
C ASP A 307 -7.22 -40.62 -17.91
N MET A 308 -7.96 -40.79 -19.03
CA MET A 308 -8.54 -42.09 -19.41
C MET A 308 -7.92 -42.76 -20.65
N THR A 309 -6.77 -42.29 -21.12
CA THR A 309 -6.06 -42.97 -22.21
C THR A 309 -4.56 -42.95 -21.99
N ASN A 310 -4.04 -43.91 -21.22
CA ASN A 310 -2.77 -44.61 -21.49
C ASN A 310 -2.44 -45.55 -20.32
N ALA A 311 -2.97 -46.76 -20.35
CA ALA A 311 -2.50 -47.88 -19.54
C ALA A 311 -1.83 -48.91 -20.48
N VAL A 312 -0.49 -48.92 -20.54
CA VAL A 312 0.31 -50.10 -20.93
C VAL A 312 1.66 -50.06 -20.18
N GLU A 313 1.99 -51.21 -19.58
CA GLU A 313 3.18 -51.59 -18.78
C GLU A 313 4.51 -51.44 -19.56
N VAL A 314 5.73 -51.37 -19.00
CA VAL A 314 6.48 -52.42 -18.27
C VAL A 314 7.76 -51.85 -17.59
N SER A 315 7.96 -52.25 -16.33
CA SER A 315 9.18 -52.46 -15.49
C SER A 315 10.60 -52.20 -16.04
N SER A 316 11.43 -51.44 -15.30
CA SER A 316 12.49 -51.99 -14.38
C SER A 316 13.46 -50.91 -13.80
N GLY A 317 13.55 -50.87 -12.46
CA GLY A 317 14.74 -50.62 -11.63
C GLY A 317 15.58 -49.33 -11.79
N GLN A 318 15.43 -48.38 -10.84
CA GLN A 318 16.44 -48.07 -9.80
C GLN A 318 15.89 -47.00 -8.83
N HIS A 319 15.97 -47.30 -7.53
CA HIS A 319 15.56 -46.39 -6.46
C HIS A 319 16.47 -45.15 -6.41
N SER A 320 15.89 -43.97 -6.66
CA SER A 320 16.39 -42.71 -6.13
C SER A 320 15.23 -42.04 -5.41
N ASN A 321 15.28 -42.04 -4.07
CA ASN A 321 14.35 -41.28 -3.24
C ASN A 321 14.68 -39.80 -3.38
N THR A 322 14.13 -39.15 -4.41
CA THR A 322 14.05 -37.70 -4.47
C THR A 322 12.77 -37.28 -3.74
N ILE A 323 12.90 -36.92 -2.47
CA ILE A 323 11.84 -36.20 -1.77
C ILE A 323 11.75 -34.82 -2.45
N GLN A 324 10.78 -34.63 -3.33
CA GLN A 324 10.40 -33.29 -3.78
C GLN A 324 9.71 -32.59 -2.62
N LEU A 325 10.44 -31.71 -1.94
CA LEU A 325 9.84 -30.70 -1.09
C LEU A 325 9.17 -29.68 -2.04
N SER A 326 7.85 -29.73 -2.15
CA SER A 326 7.07 -28.67 -2.80
C SER A 326 7.21 -27.38 -1.98
N THR A 327 8.05 -26.46 -2.43
CA THR A 327 8.05 -25.09 -1.92
C THR A 327 6.81 -24.40 -2.46
N GLY A 328 5.73 -24.43 -1.69
CA GLY A 328 4.52 -23.65 -1.98
C GLY A 328 4.81 -22.17 -1.78
N VAL A 329 5.10 -21.47 -2.87
CA VAL A 329 5.09 -20.01 -2.97
C VAL A 329 4.10 -19.70 -4.09
N SER A 330 3.04 -18.94 -3.80
CA SER A 330 2.15 -18.46 -4.87
C SER A 330 2.96 -17.53 -5.78
N SER A 331 2.80 -17.69 -7.10
CA SER A 331 3.57 -17.00 -8.14
C SER A 331 3.10 -15.55 -8.38
N ASP A 332 2.20 -15.02 -7.55
CA ASP A 332 1.29 -13.95 -7.95
C ASP A 332 1.71 -12.58 -7.42
N VAL A 333 2.67 -12.53 -6.49
CA VAL A 333 3.16 -11.26 -5.94
C VAL A 333 4.68 -11.18 -5.95
N VAL A 334 5.19 -10.07 -6.47
CA VAL A 334 6.62 -9.88 -6.72
C VAL A 334 7.04 -8.48 -6.30
N THR A 335 8.20 -8.38 -5.65
CA THR A 335 8.68 -7.15 -5.02
C THR A 335 10.11 -6.82 -5.39
N ALA A 336 10.47 -5.54 -5.51
CA ALA A 336 11.85 -5.09 -5.69
C ALA A 336 12.11 -3.73 -5.01
N VAL A 337 13.31 -3.57 -4.43
CA VAL A 337 13.82 -2.31 -3.86
C VAL A 337 15.25 -2.10 -4.32
N LEU A 338 15.59 -0.89 -4.74
CA LEU A 338 16.97 -0.43 -4.84
C LEU A 338 17.12 0.91 -4.10
N THR A 339 18.16 0.99 -3.28
CA THR A 339 18.60 2.20 -2.57
C THR A 339 20.00 2.59 -3.04
N ASP A 340 20.31 3.87 -3.13
CA ASP A 340 21.64 4.33 -3.55
C ASP A 340 22.69 4.00 -2.46
N GLY A 341 23.44 2.92 -2.65
CA GLY A 341 24.50 2.47 -1.73
C GLY A 341 24.89 0.98 -1.75
N ASP A 342 24.11 0.09 -2.36
CA ASP A 342 24.38 -1.36 -2.40
C ASP A 342 24.16 -1.96 -3.80
N ASP A 343 24.99 -2.95 -4.15
CA ASP A 343 24.75 -3.86 -5.28
C ASP A 343 23.36 -4.49 -5.19
N LEU A 344 22.74 -4.82 -6.34
CA LEU A 344 21.42 -5.45 -6.49
C LEU A 344 21.09 -6.42 -5.32
N SER A 345 20.49 -5.91 -4.25
CA SER A 345 19.88 -6.78 -3.25
C SER A 345 18.50 -7.12 -3.79
N ALA A 346 18.46 -8.07 -4.72
CA ALA A 346 17.24 -8.82 -4.97
C ALA A 346 16.91 -9.54 -3.67
N VAL A 347 16.21 -8.86 -2.77
CA VAL A 347 15.37 -9.58 -1.82
C VAL A 347 14.26 -10.14 -2.69
N ASP A 348 14.43 -11.41 -3.11
CA ASP A 348 13.33 -12.36 -3.05
C ASP A 348 12.81 -12.28 -1.61
N ALA A 349 11.99 -11.26 -1.33
CA ALA A 349 11.23 -11.19 -0.11
C ALA A 349 10.17 -12.27 -0.26
N VAL A 350 10.60 -13.52 -0.05
CA VAL A 350 9.75 -14.64 0.29
C VAL A 350 8.73 -14.08 1.27
N ALA A 351 7.45 -14.21 0.94
CA ALA A 351 6.34 -13.90 1.84
C ALA A 351 6.72 -14.40 3.23
N LYS A 352 7.19 -13.49 4.09
CA LYS A 352 7.68 -13.90 5.39
C LYS A 352 6.42 -14.16 6.17
N LEU A 353 6.13 -15.42 6.43
CA LEU A 353 5.08 -15.81 7.37
C LEU A 353 5.41 -15.14 8.70
N VAL A 354 4.82 -13.98 8.97
CA VAL A 354 4.90 -13.32 10.28
C VAL A 354 4.03 -14.16 11.19
N THR A 355 4.68 -15.02 11.98
CA THR A 355 3.99 -15.82 12.99
C THR A 355 3.83 -14.97 14.25
N LEU A 356 2.80 -15.23 15.06
CA LEU A 356 2.56 -14.54 16.34
C LEU A 356 3.79 -14.51 17.27
N THR A 357 4.76 -15.40 17.05
CA THR A 357 6.04 -15.49 17.78
C THR A 357 7.10 -14.46 17.34
N ASP A 358 6.92 -13.73 16.25
CA ASP A 358 7.84 -12.68 15.77
C ASP A 358 7.59 -11.30 16.43
N LEU A 359 6.62 -11.20 17.34
CA LEU A 359 6.34 -9.99 18.11
C LEU A 359 7.32 -9.83 19.28
N PRO A 360 7.87 -8.62 19.54
CA PRO A 360 8.64 -8.38 20.76
C PRO A 360 7.73 -8.53 21.98
N ASN A 361 8.05 -9.51 22.83
CA ASN A 361 7.47 -9.70 24.16
C ASN A 361 7.76 -8.49 25.06
N ASN A 362 6.92 -7.46 25.01
CA ASN A 362 6.84 -6.47 26.08
C ASN A 362 5.64 -6.77 26.98
N ALA A 363 5.76 -7.89 27.71
CA ALA A 363 4.96 -8.20 28.88
C ALA A 363 5.88 -8.55 30.05
N SER A 364 6.44 -7.52 30.69
CA SER A 364 6.76 -7.50 32.12
C SER A 364 6.56 -6.05 32.56
N GLY A 365 5.61 -5.73 33.44
CA GLY A 365 5.41 -6.34 34.74
C GLY A 365 6.08 -5.44 35.78
N ALA A 366 5.57 -4.21 35.95
CA ALA A 366 5.96 -3.33 37.04
C ALA A 366 4.71 -2.80 37.75
N THR A 367 4.18 -3.63 38.65
CA THR A 367 3.41 -3.18 39.80
C THR A 367 4.30 -2.27 40.63
N GLN A 368 4.05 -0.96 40.64
CA GLN A 368 4.54 -0.09 41.70
C GLN A 368 3.38 0.43 42.53
N SER A 369 3.49 0.09 43.82
CA SER A 369 2.59 0.40 44.89
C SER A 369 2.58 1.89 45.20
N ILE A 370 1.38 2.36 45.52
CA ILE A 370 1.03 3.53 46.32
C ILE A 370 2.05 3.81 47.43
N THR A 371 2.52 5.04 47.53
CA THR A 371 2.75 5.65 48.85
C THR A 371 2.53 7.16 48.79
N THR A 372 1.64 7.59 49.68
CA THR A 372 1.31 8.95 50.06
C THR A 372 2.49 9.66 50.72
N LYS A 373 2.80 10.87 50.26
CA LYS A 373 2.93 12.08 51.08
C LYS A 373 3.06 13.32 50.22
#